data_AF-A0A838PC37-F1
#
_entry.id   AF-A0A838PC37-F1
#
_cell.length_a   1.000
_cell.length_b   1.000
_cell.length_c   1.000
_cell.angle_alpha   90.00
_cell.angle_beta   90.00
_cell.angle_gamma   90.00
#
_symmetry.space_group_name_H-M   'P 1'
#
loop_
_entity.id
_entity.type
_entity.pdbx_description
1 polymer ?
#
loop_
_entity_poly.entity_id
_entity_poly.type
_entity_poly.pdbx_seq_one_letter_code
_entity_poly.pdbx_strand_id
1 'polypeptide(L)'
;MPAYQNFEQKMQDAERYQREDGIAWTVLVDDLEGTTHQVYGGLADPTYLIGTDGRVAFYNMWTHAPTLHEALEELQKQGWRGEVKGGVHQMPHLLPSMTDGWKGLRRGWPQSFIDLETSAPGMASGPWLGYQLRPLLAPLTLRSKPLPPSAKLGLAAGAAALLFLGARSLMSRSAASSRKGQTSNKRL
;
A
#
# COMPACT_ATOMS: atom_id res chain seq x y z
N MET A 1 10.33 -10.36 -13.34
CA MET A 1 11.30 -9.78 -14.30
C MET A 1 12.68 -10.32 -13.95
N PRO A 2 13.52 -10.66 -14.94
CA PRO A 2 14.90 -11.06 -14.65
C PRO A 2 15.68 -9.91 -14.00
N ALA A 3 16.66 -10.24 -13.16
CA ALA A 3 17.59 -9.25 -12.64
C ALA A 3 18.37 -8.58 -13.80
N TYR A 4 18.67 -7.28 -13.64
CA TYR A 4 19.46 -6.54 -14.62
C TYR A 4 20.84 -7.16 -14.81
N GLN A 5 21.25 -7.31 -16.07
CA GLN A 5 22.56 -7.88 -16.42
C GLN A 5 23.60 -6.80 -16.73
N ASN A 6 23.17 -5.57 -17.01
CA ASN A 6 24.03 -4.43 -17.30
C ASN A 6 23.32 -3.11 -16.97
N PHE A 7 24.11 -2.04 -16.81
CA PHE A 7 23.63 -0.74 -16.36
C PHE A 7 22.75 -0.06 -17.41
N GLU A 8 23.05 -0.27 -18.69
CA GLU A 8 22.30 0.29 -19.82
C GLU A 8 20.84 -0.17 -19.80
N GLN A 9 20.59 -1.45 -19.52
CA GLN A 9 19.24 -2.00 -19.38
C GLN A 9 18.50 -1.35 -18.20
N LYS A 10 19.19 -1.20 -17.05
CA LYS A 10 18.62 -0.57 -15.86
C LYS A 10 18.26 0.90 -16.12
N MET A 11 19.14 1.63 -16.81
CA MET A 11 18.92 3.02 -17.20
C MET A 11 17.73 3.16 -18.17
N GLN A 12 17.67 2.33 -19.22
CA GLN A 12 16.55 2.34 -20.18
C GLN A 12 15.20 2.08 -19.50
N ASP A 13 15.16 1.15 -18.55
CA ASP A 13 13.96 0.86 -17.77
C ASP A 13 13.59 2.00 -16.83
N ALA A 14 14.57 2.66 -16.20
CA ALA A 14 14.34 3.83 -15.35
C ALA A 14 13.79 5.02 -16.15
N GLU A 15 14.32 5.29 -17.34
CA GLU A 15 13.80 6.32 -18.22
C GLU A 15 12.38 6.00 -18.71
N ARG A 16 12.12 4.73 -19.06
CA ARG A 16 10.78 4.28 -19.43
C ARG A 16 9.81 4.49 -18.27
N TYR A 17 10.21 4.11 -17.05
CA TYR A 17 9.44 4.32 -15.83
C TYR A 17 9.16 5.81 -15.60
N GLN A 18 10.17 6.67 -15.69
CA GLN A 18 10.01 8.12 -15.51
C GLN A 18 9.00 8.71 -16.52
N ARG A 19 9.07 8.31 -17.80
CA ARG A 19 8.15 8.77 -18.85
C ARG A 19 6.74 8.22 -18.67
N GLU A 20 6.58 6.92 -18.45
CA GLU A 20 5.27 6.26 -18.35
C GLU A 20 4.47 6.72 -17.12
N ASP A 21 5.15 6.92 -16.01
CA ASP A 21 4.52 7.30 -14.74
C ASP A 21 4.49 8.82 -14.55
N GLY A 22 4.99 9.61 -15.52
CA GLY A 22 4.91 11.07 -15.52
C GLY A 22 5.70 11.72 -14.38
N ILE A 23 6.84 11.15 -14.02
CA ILE A 23 7.66 11.60 -12.89
C ILE A 23 8.36 12.91 -13.26
N ALA A 24 7.95 14.00 -12.62
CA ALA A 24 8.42 15.35 -12.94
C ALA A 24 9.73 15.74 -12.26
N TRP A 25 10.23 14.93 -11.32
CA TRP A 25 11.47 15.18 -10.60
C TRP A 25 12.63 14.33 -11.14
N THR A 26 13.84 14.72 -10.76
CA THR A 26 15.08 14.00 -11.09
C THR A 26 15.03 12.57 -10.55
N VAL A 27 15.31 11.60 -11.42
CA VAL A 27 15.47 10.20 -11.07
C VAL A 27 16.95 9.85 -11.14
N LEU A 28 17.50 9.34 -10.03
CA LEU A 28 18.85 8.80 -9.98
C LEU A 28 18.77 7.28 -10.05
N VAL A 29 19.66 6.67 -10.82
CA VAL A 29 19.73 5.21 -11.00
C VAL A 29 20.97 4.70 -10.30
N ASP A 30 20.78 3.81 -9.32
CA ASP A 30 21.88 3.17 -8.57
C ASP A 30 22.69 2.22 -9.45
N ASP A 31 23.88 1.82 -9.01
CA ASP A 31 24.71 0.83 -9.70
C ASP A 31 24.04 -0.56 -9.73
N LEU A 32 24.65 -1.54 -10.42
CA LEU A 32 24.05 -2.87 -10.58
C LEU A 32 23.98 -3.64 -9.27
N GLU A 33 24.96 -3.40 -8.41
CA GLU A 33 25.11 -3.98 -7.09
C GLU A 33 24.09 -3.42 -6.08
N GLY A 34 23.50 -2.26 -6.39
CA GLY A 34 22.56 -1.57 -5.52
C GLY A 34 23.25 -0.92 -4.31
N THR A 35 24.48 -0.43 -4.46
CA THR A 35 25.29 0.09 -3.35
C THR A 35 24.53 1.14 -2.53
N THR A 36 23.90 2.10 -3.18
CA THR A 36 23.11 3.14 -2.49
C THR A 36 21.88 2.53 -1.83
N HIS A 37 21.16 1.66 -2.54
CA HIS A 37 19.98 0.98 -2.02
C HIS A 37 20.28 0.21 -0.73
N GLN A 38 21.41 -0.51 -0.69
CA GLN A 38 21.86 -1.23 0.51
C GLN A 38 22.20 -0.30 1.67
N VAL A 39 22.91 0.80 1.41
CA VAL A 39 23.23 1.82 2.43
C VAL A 39 21.95 2.43 3.03
N TYR A 40 20.91 2.58 2.21
CA TYR A 40 19.60 3.08 2.62
C TYR A 40 18.63 1.95 3.04
N GLY A 41 19.14 0.79 3.45
CA GLY A 41 18.39 -0.26 4.15
C GLY A 41 17.78 -1.36 3.28
N GLY A 42 17.96 -1.34 1.96
CA GLY A 42 17.61 -2.46 1.08
C GLY A 42 16.11 -2.74 0.88
N LEU A 43 15.22 -1.88 1.39
CA LEU A 43 13.77 -2.04 1.22
C LEU A 43 13.31 -1.55 -0.16
N ALA A 44 12.23 -2.12 -0.70
CA ALA A 44 11.81 -1.86 -2.09
C ALA A 44 11.24 -0.45 -2.33
N ASP A 45 10.59 0.16 -1.34
CA ASP A 45 9.97 1.49 -1.45
C ASP A 45 10.05 2.28 -0.12
N PRO A 46 11.26 2.59 0.38
CA PRO A 46 11.45 3.50 1.48
C PRO A 46 11.47 4.95 1.00
N THR A 47 11.02 5.88 1.85
CA THR A 47 11.19 7.32 1.65
C THR A 47 11.99 7.93 2.79
N TYR A 48 12.91 8.82 2.45
CA TYR A 48 13.69 9.62 3.41
C TYR A 48 13.39 11.11 3.18
N LEU A 49 13.10 11.83 4.26
CA LEU A 49 13.12 13.30 4.28
C LEU A 49 14.45 13.75 4.88
N ILE A 50 15.18 14.55 4.12
CA ILE A 50 16.47 15.11 4.53
C ILE A 50 16.29 16.62 4.75
N GLY A 51 16.64 17.10 5.93
CA GLY A 51 16.59 18.51 6.29
C GLY A 51 17.65 19.34 5.56
N THR A 52 17.51 20.67 5.65
CA THR A 52 18.49 21.63 5.07
C THR A 52 19.86 21.58 5.73
N ASP A 53 19.97 20.90 6.86
CA ASP A 53 21.22 20.60 7.58
C ASP A 53 21.86 19.27 7.15
N GLY A 54 21.30 18.59 6.14
CA GLY A 54 21.80 17.33 5.61
C GLY A 54 21.50 16.10 6.47
N ARG A 55 20.68 16.24 7.52
CA ARG A 55 20.29 15.13 8.40
C ARG A 55 18.96 14.53 7.98
N VAL A 56 18.78 13.22 8.20
CA VAL A 56 17.48 12.58 8.02
C VAL A 56 16.53 13.08 9.11
N ALA A 57 15.49 13.79 8.69
CA ALA A 57 14.43 14.31 9.56
C ALA A 57 13.33 13.27 9.77
N PHE A 58 13.10 12.39 8.79
CA PHE A 58 12.08 11.36 8.82
C PHE A 58 12.40 10.22 7.86
N TYR A 59 12.20 8.99 8.29
CA TYR A 59 12.33 7.77 7.51
C TYR A 59 11.01 7.00 7.50
N ASN A 60 10.47 6.77 6.32
CA ASN A 60 9.30 5.93 6.13
C ASN A 60 9.71 4.62 5.46
N MET A 61 9.60 3.50 6.20
CA MET A 61 9.97 2.17 5.70
C MET A 61 9.08 1.70 4.54
N TRP A 62 7.83 2.17 4.52
CA TRP A 62 6.83 1.83 3.53
C TRP A 62 6.16 3.12 3.05
N THR A 63 6.64 3.66 1.92
CA THR A 63 6.18 4.94 1.39
C THR A 63 4.65 5.05 1.41
N HIS A 64 4.17 6.13 2.04
CA HIS A 64 2.75 6.41 2.17
C HIS A 64 2.53 7.91 2.19
N ALA A 65 1.91 8.41 1.12
CA ALA A 65 1.82 9.84 0.85
C ALA A 65 1.17 10.65 2.00
N PRO A 66 0.07 10.21 2.64
CA PRO A 66 -0.50 10.93 3.79
C PRO A 66 0.43 11.05 4.99
N THR A 67 1.20 10.00 5.30
CA THR A 67 2.16 10.03 6.40
C THR A 67 3.32 10.97 6.06
N LEU A 68 3.82 10.90 4.82
CA LEU A 68 4.86 11.78 4.33
C LEU A 68 4.41 13.25 4.32
N HIS A 69 3.15 13.51 3.97
CA HIS A 69 2.56 14.85 4.00
C HIS A 69 2.56 15.44 5.40
N GLU A 70 2.12 14.68 6.41
CA GLU A 70 2.18 15.14 7.81
C GLU A 70 3.62 15.42 8.27
N ALA A 71 4.59 14.57 7.88
CA ALA A 71 6.00 14.79 8.20
C ALA A 71 6.57 16.04 7.52
N LEU A 72 6.24 16.28 6.24
CA LEU A 72 6.63 17.49 5.52
C LEU A 72 6.06 18.76 6.15
N GLU A 73 4.76 18.76 6.52
CA GLU A 73 4.14 19.91 7.17
C GLU A 73 4.79 20.22 8.53
N GLU A 74 5.14 19.19 9.30
CA GLU A 74 5.84 19.36 10.58
C GLU A 74 7.26 19.89 10.38
N LEU A 75 7.99 19.33 9.40
CA LEU A 75 9.36 19.74 9.09
C LEU A 75 9.40 21.19 8.60
N GLN A 76 8.42 21.60 7.80
CA GLN A 76 8.26 22.98 7.36
C GLN A 76 8.02 23.92 8.55
N LYS A 77 7.15 23.54 9.50
CA LYS A 77 6.89 24.34 10.72
C LYS A 77 8.14 24.49 11.60
N GLN A 78 9.05 23.52 11.54
CA GLN A 78 10.34 23.56 12.23
C GLN A 78 11.46 24.24 11.40
N GLY A 79 11.14 24.85 10.26
CA GLY A 79 12.13 25.56 9.43
C GLY A 79 13.07 24.63 8.67
N TRP A 80 12.58 23.45 8.27
CA TRP A 80 13.33 22.45 7.49
C TRP A 80 14.54 21.84 8.20
N ARG A 81 14.48 21.74 9.53
CA ARG A 81 15.52 21.16 10.38
C ARG A 81 14.90 20.36 11.52
N GLY A 82 15.67 19.43 12.07
CA GLY A 82 15.24 18.60 13.19
C GLY A 82 14.47 17.35 12.77
N GLU A 83 14.28 16.46 13.74
CA GLU A 83 13.49 15.24 13.59
C GLU A 83 11.99 15.56 13.70
N VAL A 84 11.17 14.88 12.90
CA VAL A 84 9.71 15.04 12.92
C VAL A 84 9.01 13.70 13.04
N LYS A 85 7.80 13.70 13.60
CA LYS A 85 6.94 12.50 13.68
C LYS A 85 7.61 11.28 14.37
N GLY A 86 8.58 11.52 15.25
CA GLY A 86 9.35 10.46 15.93
C GLY A 86 10.39 9.76 15.03
N GLY A 87 10.77 10.39 13.92
CA GLY A 87 11.93 10.02 13.10
C GLY A 87 11.72 8.82 12.18
N VAL A 88 10.99 7.79 12.62
CA VAL A 88 10.79 6.55 11.86
C VAL A 88 9.33 6.11 11.85
N HIS A 89 8.81 5.82 10.65
CA HIS A 89 7.50 5.21 10.46
C HIS A 89 7.63 3.81 9.86
N GLN A 90 7.20 2.80 10.62
CA GLN A 90 7.41 1.38 10.27
C GLN A 90 6.13 0.67 9.82
N MET A 91 4.96 1.30 9.95
CA MET A 91 3.68 0.64 9.69
C MET A 91 3.48 0.41 8.19
N PRO A 92 3.27 -0.84 7.73
CA PRO A 92 2.96 -1.13 6.33
C PRO A 92 1.61 -0.54 5.90
N HIS A 93 1.55 0.01 4.69
CA HIS A 93 0.34 0.59 4.10
C HIS A 93 -0.08 -0.22 2.86
N LEU A 94 -0.79 -1.32 3.08
CA LEU A 94 -1.09 -2.29 2.01
C LEU A 94 -2.19 -1.83 1.05
N LEU A 95 -3.14 -1.00 1.49
CA LEU A 95 -4.30 -0.61 0.67
C LEU A 95 -3.93 0.17 -0.60
N PRO A 96 -3.00 1.14 -0.59
CA PRO A 96 -2.46 1.74 -1.81
C PRO A 96 -1.91 0.68 -2.78
N SER A 97 -1.07 -0.24 -2.29
CA SER A 97 -0.48 -1.32 -3.10
C SER A 97 -1.53 -2.27 -3.67
N MET A 98 -2.59 -2.57 -2.90
CA MET A 98 -3.73 -3.35 -3.39
C MET A 98 -4.55 -2.59 -4.44
N THR A 99 -4.54 -1.25 -4.43
CA THR A 99 -5.33 -0.46 -5.38
C THR A 99 -4.59 -0.22 -6.70
N ASP A 100 -3.29 0.06 -6.66
CA ASP A 100 -2.51 0.46 -7.85
C ASP A 100 -1.39 -0.52 -8.23
N GLY A 101 -1.02 -1.46 -7.35
CA GLY A 101 0.13 -2.36 -7.52
C GLY A 101 0.03 -3.30 -8.72
N TRP A 102 -1.18 -3.55 -9.23
CA TRP A 102 -1.38 -4.34 -10.46
C TRP A 102 -0.63 -3.78 -11.66
N LYS A 103 -0.45 -2.45 -11.75
CA LYS A 103 0.30 -1.82 -12.86
C LYS A 103 1.74 -2.30 -12.93
N GLY A 104 2.38 -2.55 -11.79
CA GLY A 104 3.71 -3.13 -11.72
C GLY A 104 3.69 -4.61 -12.09
N LEU A 105 2.80 -5.39 -11.48
CA LEU A 105 2.72 -6.84 -11.69
C LEU A 105 2.44 -7.21 -13.15
N ARG A 106 1.53 -6.49 -13.83
CA ARG A 106 1.20 -6.77 -15.24
C ARG A 106 2.39 -6.61 -16.19
N ARG A 107 3.41 -5.80 -15.84
CA ARG A 107 4.63 -5.64 -16.63
C ARG A 107 5.51 -6.90 -16.59
N GLY A 108 5.40 -7.69 -15.52
CA GLY A 108 6.17 -8.90 -15.30
C GLY A 108 5.65 -10.17 -16.02
N TRP A 109 4.66 -10.03 -16.91
CA TRP A 109 3.98 -11.13 -17.63
C TRP A 109 3.21 -12.09 -16.70
N PRO A 110 2.40 -13.04 -17.23
CA PRO A 110 1.62 -13.98 -16.41
C PRO A 110 2.45 -14.77 -15.39
N GLN A 111 3.75 -14.98 -15.67
CA GLN A 111 4.66 -15.64 -14.74
C GLN A 111 4.77 -14.88 -13.42
N SER A 112 4.84 -13.54 -13.43
CA SER A 112 4.93 -12.76 -12.18
C SER A 112 3.65 -12.86 -11.34
N PHE A 113 2.49 -13.09 -11.97
CA PHE A 113 1.25 -13.38 -11.26
C PHE A 113 1.35 -14.73 -10.54
N ILE A 114 1.74 -15.77 -11.28
CA ILE A 114 1.84 -17.15 -10.75
C ILE A 114 2.87 -17.21 -9.63
N ASP A 115 4.07 -16.65 -9.84
CA ASP A 115 5.15 -16.65 -8.86
C ASP A 115 4.72 -15.97 -7.56
N LEU A 116 4.07 -14.81 -7.66
CA LEU A 116 3.63 -14.05 -6.50
C LEU A 116 2.47 -14.74 -5.78
N GLU A 117 1.48 -15.27 -6.50
CA GLU A 117 0.35 -15.97 -5.89
C GLU A 117 0.79 -17.30 -5.25
N THR A 118 1.80 -17.97 -5.82
CA THR A 118 2.35 -19.22 -5.27
C THR A 118 3.20 -18.96 -4.04
N SER A 119 4.01 -17.90 -4.03
CA SER A 119 4.87 -17.55 -2.89
C SER A 119 4.12 -16.85 -1.76
N ALA A 120 3.08 -16.08 -2.09
CA ALA A 120 2.25 -15.34 -1.14
C ALA A 120 0.79 -15.29 -1.64
N PRO A 121 -0.04 -16.28 -1.27
CA PRO A 121 -1.44 -16.33 -1.70
C PRO A 121 -2.20 -15.03 -1.39
N GLY A 122 -2.98 -14.54 -2.36
CA GLY A 122 -3.68 -13.26 -2.28
C GLY A 122 -2.87 -12.05 -2.75
N MET A 123 -1.55 -12.15 -2.88
CA MET A 123 -0.70 -11.00 -3.21
C MET A 123 -0.64 -10.67 -4.70
N ALA A 124 -1.08 -11.56 -5.59
CA ALA A 124 -1.29 -11.23 -7.01
C ALA A 124 -2.77 -10.96 -7.29
N SER A 125 -3.65 -11.82 -6.79
CA SER A 125 -5.10 -11.72 -6.98
C SER A 125 -5.72 -10.49 -6.28
N GLY A 126 -5.22 -10.11 -5.10
CA GLY A 126 -5.65 -8.91 -4.36
C GLY A 126 -5.42 -7.61 -5.12
N PRO A 127 -4.18 -7.29 -5.54
CA PRO A 127 -3.91 -6.11 -6.36
C PRO A 127 -4.65 -6.12 -7.69
N TRP A 128 -4.81 -7.29 -8.33
CA TRP A 128 -5.61 -7.42 -9.55
C TRP A 128 -7.05 -6.97 -9.31
N LEU A 129 -7.71 -7.50 -8.28
CA LEU A 129 -9.09 -7.15 -7.94
C LEU A 129 -9.22 -5.68 -7.52
N GLY A 130 -8.30 -5.20 -6.68
CA GLY A 130 -8.28 -3.81 -6.24
C GLY A 130 -8.08 -2.84 -7.41
N TYR A 131 -7.31 -3.23 -8.42
CA TYR A 131 -7.17 -2.46 -9.65
C TYR A 131 -8.47 -2.42 -10.48
N GLN A 132 -9.24 -3.51 -10.54
CA GLN A 132 -10.58 -3.48 -11.17
C GLN A 132 -11.55 -2.55 -10.43
N LEU A 133 -11.44 -2.48 -9.10
CA LEU A 133 -12.25 -1.60 -8.25
C LEU A 133 -11.64 -0.21 -8.04
N ARG A 134 -10.57 0.11 -8.77
CA ARG A 134 -9.80 1.34 -8.60
C ARG A 134 -10.63 2.63 -8.61
N PRO A 135 -11.65 2.82 -9.48
CA PRO A 135 -12.48 4.04 -9.44
C PRO A 135 -13.17 4.29 -8.10
N LEU A 136 -13.46 3.22 -7.35
CA LEU A 136 -14.09 3.29 -6.02
C LEU A 136 -13.05 3.41 -4.91
N LEU A 137 -11.92 2.71 -5.03
CA LEU A 137 -10.90 2.64 -3.99
C LEU A 137 -9.95 3.84 -4.00
N ALA A 138 -9.53 4.31 -5.18
CA ALA A 138 -8.49 5.31 -5.35
C ALA A 138 -8.73 6.63 -4.59
N PRO A 139 -9.96 7.20 -4.53
CA PRO A 139 -10.21 8.41 -3.75
C PRO A 139 -9.85 8.27 -2.26
N LEU A 140 -9.90 7.05 -1.73
CA LEU A 140 -9.65 6.75 -0.33
C LEU A 140 -8.23 6.24 -0.07
N THR A 141 -7.69 5.43 -0.98
CA THR A 141 -6.42 4.72 -0.80
C THR A 141 -5.23 5.44 -1.44
N LEU A 142 -5.42 6.19 -2.53
CA LEU A 142 -4.35 6.87 -3.27
C LEU A 142 -4.29 8.39 -3.00
N ARG A 143 -4.83 8.82 -1.87
CA ARG A 143 -4.82 10.22 -1.44
C ARG A 143 -3.43 10.66 -0.98
N SER A 144 -3.08 11.92 -1.26
CA SER A 144 -1.85 12.53 -0.77
C SER A 144 -1.95 13.08 0.65
N LYS A 145 -3.17 13.41 1.10
CA LYS A 145 -3.42 14.03 2.41
C LYS A 145 -4.09 13.06 3.40
N PRO A 146 -3.85 13.21 4.71
CA PRO A 146 -4.57 12.49 5.74
C PRO A 146 -6.08 12.80 5.68
N LEU A 147 -6.91 11.81 6.02
CA LEU A 147 -8.34 12.02 6.16
C LEU A 147 -8.56 12.93 7.37
N PRO A 148 -9.54 13.86 7.28
CA PRO A 148 -9.92 14.61 8.46
C PRO A 148 -10.44 13.64 9.54
N PRO A 149 -10.29 13.98 10.83
CA PRO A 149 -10.73 13.12 11.94
C PRO A 149 -12.19 12.67 11.81
N SER A 150 -13.07 13.56 11.33
CA SER A 150 -14.49 13.25 11.09
C SER A 150 -14.70 12.15 10.07
N ALA A 151 -13.96 12.14 8.96
CA ALA A 151 -14.05 11.10 7.95
C ALA A 151 -13.51 9.75 8.47
N LYS A 152 -12.41 9.78 9.25
CA LYS A 152 -11.89 8.57 9.91
C LYS A 152 -12.94 7.95 10.85
N LEU A 153 -13.59 8.78 11.67
CA LEU A 153 -14.67 8.36 12.58
C LEU A 153 -15.87 7.79 11.81
N GLY A 154 -16.30 8.47 10.74
CA GLY A 154 -17.41 8.00 9.90
C GLY A 154 -17.14 6.63 9.29
N LEU A 155 -15.94 6.40 8.76
CA LEU A 155 -15.53 5.09 8.22
C LEU A 155 -15.49 4.01 9.31
N ALA A 156 -14.93 4.32 10.48
CA ALA A 156 -14.86 3.38 11.59
C ALA A 156 -16.27 2.96 12.06
N ALA A 157 -17.17 3.93 12.22
CA ALA A 157 -18.56 3.68 12.58
C ALA A 157 -19.30 2.86 11.51
N GLY A 158 -19.11 3.17 10.23
CA GLY A 158 -19.69 2.42 9.12
C GLY A 158 -19.22 0.97 9.08
N ALA A 159 -17.91 0.74 9.26
CA ALA A 159 -17.35 -0.61 9.32
C ALA A 159 -17.90 -1.41 10.51
N ALA A 160 -17.99 -0.80 11.70
CA ALA A 160 -18.58 -1.43 12.88
C ALA A 160 -20.06 -1.80 12.65
N ALA A 161 -20.83 -0.92 12.01
CA ALA A 161 -22.23 -1.19 11.68
C ALA A 161 -22.39 -2.37 10.70
N LEU A 162 -21.55 -2.44 9.66
CA LEU A 162 -21.56 -3.56 8.71
C LEU A 162 -21.21 -4.89 9.37
N LEU A 163 -20.19 -4.91 10.23
CA LEU A 163 -19.82 -6.10 11.00
C LEU A 163 -20.97 -6.55 11.92
N PHE A 164 -21.61 -5.60 12.61
CA PHE A 164 -22.74 -5.89 13.48
C PHE A 164 -23.94 -6.46 12.71
N LEU A 165 -24.31 -5.85 11.57
CA LEU A 165 -25.40 -6.33 10.72
C LEU A 165 -25.09 -7.71 10.11
N GLY A 166 -23.85 -7.93 9.68
CA GLY A 166 -23.39 -9.23 9.17
C GLY A 166 -23.49 -10.33 10.22
N ALA A 167 -22.98 -10.08 11.43
CA ALA A 167 -23.07 -11.00 12.57
C ALA A 167 -24.53 -11.32 12.92
N ARG A 168 -25.40 -10.31 12.97
CA ARG A 168 -26.83 -10.49 13.23
C ARG A 168 -27.52 -11.35 12.16
N SER A 169 -27.18 -11.15 10.88
CA SER A 169 -27.72 -11.93 9.77
C SER A 169 -27.30 -13.41 9.86
N LEU A 170 -26.02 -13.68 10.17
CA LEU A 170 -25.49 -15.02 10.41
C LEU A 170 -26.18 -15.73 11.58
N MET A 171 -26.37 -15.04 12.71
CA MET A 171 -27.08 -15.58 13.88
C MET A 171 -28.55 -15.90 13.58
N SER A 172 -29.24 -15.04 12.84
CA SER A 172 -30.64 -15.27 12.45
C SER A 172 -30.82 -16.47 11.50
N ARG A 173 -29.85 -16.68 10.59
CA ARG A 173 -29.83 -17.84 9.68
C ARG A 173 -29.54 -19.15 10.42
N SER A 174 -28.62 -19.12 11.39
CA SER A 174 -28.33 -20.29 12.25
C SER A 174 -29.55 -20.71 13.09
N ALA A 175 -30.25 -19.74 13.70
CA ALA A 175 -31.47 -19.98 14.46
C ALA A 175 -32.62 -20.57 13.60
N ALA A 176 -32.76 -20.12 12.34
CA ALA A 176 -33.75 -20.66 11.40
C ALA A 176 -33.42 -22.08 10.93
N SER A 177 -32.14 -22.42 10.75
CA SER A 177 -31.68 -23.77 10.40
C SER A 177 -31.90 -24.78 11.53
N SER A 178 -31.60 -24.38 12.77
CA SER A 178 -31.83 -25.19 13.97
C SER A 178 -33.32 -25.53 14.17
N ARG A 179 -34.23 -24.57 13.94
CA ARG A 179 -35.69 -24.81 14.00
C ARG A 179 -36.19 -25.81 12.94
N LYS A 180 -35.66 -25.78 11.71
CA LYS A 180 -36.06 -26.73 10.65
C LYS A 180 -35.59 -28.17 10.93
N GLY A 181 -34.39 -28.34 11.50
CA GLY A 181 -33.88 -29.66 11.90
C GLY A 181 -34.71 -30.31 13.02
N GLN A 182 -35.18 -29.50 13.97
CA GLN A 182 -35.98 -29.99 15.11
C GLN A 182 -37.41 -30.39 14.72
N THR A 183 -37.99 -29.78 13.67
CA THR A 183 -39.32 -30.16 13.15
C THR A 183 -39.30 -31.44 12.30
N SER A 184 -38.15 -31.82 11.73
CA SER A 184 -38.03 -33.06 10.94
C SER A 184 -37.89 -34.31 11.83
N ASN A 185 -37.39 -34.16 13.06
CA ASN A 185 -37.14 -35.28 13.98
C ASN A 185 -38.35 -35.67 14.84
N LYS A 186 -39.52 -35.04 14.63
CA LYS A 186 -40.80 -35.36 15.30
C LYS A 186 -41.79 -36.09 14.39
N ARG A 187 -41.36 -36.59 13.23
CA ARG A 187 -42.15 -37.40 12.30
C ARG A 187 -41.45 -38.74 12.03
N LEU A 188 -41.32 -39.57 13.06
CA LEU A 188 -41.06 -41.00 12.96
C LEU A 188 -41.86 -41.69 14.07
#